data_AF-A0A3M2FLX6-F1
#
_entry.id   AF-A0A3M2FLX6-F1
#
_cell.length_a   1.000
_cell.length_b   1.000
_cell.length_c   1.000
_cell.angle_alpha   90.00
_cell.angle_beta   90.00
_cell.angle_gamma   90.00
#
_symmetry.space_group_name_H-M   'P 1'
#
loop_
_entity.id
_entity.type
_entity.pdbx_description
1 polymer ?
#
loop_
_entity_poly.entity_id
_entity_poly.type
_entity_poly.pdbx_seq_one_letter_code
_entity_poly.pdbx_strand_id
1 'polypeptide(L)'
;PLTSNGHVPKGAVFQTAVILIGRAREYVPHVIQAFIIMGRRGVGRKKGRFSVADVYSVKNGERLYWYNQETRALRQPEQAWETLPGPATSARRLTLHFLTVTALKKQGQLIFNPDFDTLIRAIYRRVKSLSAYHESTQLPPYPEGARTVRMIDNRLRKAGWKRYSNRQGRHIKFEGFTGSITFESMHLGRFWPWIQMGRTLHIGRGTVYGMGKYEVEIIN
;
A
#
# COMPACT_ATOMS: atom_id res chain seq x y z
N PRO A 1 -2.15 0.89 -10.87
CA PRO A 1 -2.15 2.37 -10.88
C PRO A 1 -3.55 2.85 -10.51
N LEU A 2 -3.67 3.91 -9.70
CA LEU A 2 -4.97 4.51 -9.38
C LEU A 2 -5.48 5.42 -10.50
N THR A 3 -4.57 5.93 -11.34
CA THR A 3 -4.89 6.72 -12.54
C THR A 3 -4.45 5.98 -13.80
N SER A 4 -5.29 6.00 -14.83
CA SER A 4 -5.12 5.22 -16.06
C SER A 4 -4.31 5.95 -17.14
N ASN A 5 -4.33 7.29 -17.17
CA ASN A 5 -3.89 8.02 -18.37
C ASN A 5 -2.41 8.41 -18.41
N GLY A 6 -1.64 8.22 -17.33
CA GLY A 6 -0.17 8.43 -17.31
C GLY A 6 0.30 9.83 -17.76
N HIS A 7 -0.62 10.77 -17.97
CA HIS A 7 -0.42 12.09 -18.51
C HIS A 7 -0.96 13.10 -17.51
N VAL A 8 -0.13 14.08 -17.18
CA VAL A 8 -0.48 15.20 -16.30
C VAL A 8 -0.28 16.47 -17.12
N PRO A 9 -1.34 17.24 -17.38
CA PRO A 9 -1.24 18.50 -18.10
C PRO A 9 -0.36 19.52 -17.36
N LYS A 10 0.20 20.48 -18.11
CA LYS A 10 0.93 21.61 -17.50
C LYS A 10 -0.03 22.40 -16.61
N GLY A 11 0.42 22.75 -15.41
CA GLY A 11 -0.38 23.48 -14.43
C GLY A 11 -1.34 22.62 -13.60
N ALA A 12 -1.54 21.35 -13.96
CA ALA A 12 -2.35 20.45 -13.15
C ALA A 12 -1.65 20.08 -11.84
N VAL A 13 -2.43 20.01 -10.76
CA VAL A 13 -1.99 19.47 -9.48
C VAL A 13 -2.19 17.95 -9.51
N PHE A 14 -1.22 17.21 -9.00
CA PHE A 14 -1.33 15.77 -8.81
C PHE A 14 -0.78 15.39 -7.44
N GLN A 15 -1.23 14.24 -6.94
CA GLN A 15 -0.83 13.71 -5.65
C GLN A 15 -0.17 12.35 -5.81
N THR A 16 0.79 12.07 -4.96
CA THR A 16 1.41 10.75 -4.80
C THR A 16 1.73 10.52 -3.33
N ALA A 17 1.79 9.26 -2.92
CA ALA A 17 2.16 8.87 -1.58
C ALA A 17 3.39 7.96 -1.59
N VAL A 18 4.21 8.08 -0.56
CA VAL A 18 5.32 7.18 -0.25
C VAL A 18 5.13 6.70 1.17
N ILE A 19 5.15 5.38 1.36
CA ILE A 19 5.07 4.77 2.69
C ILE A 19 6.49 4.41 3.14
N LEU A 20 6.95 5.02 4.22
CA LEU A 20 8.23 4.74 4.86
C LEU A 20 8.00 3.86 6.09
N ILE A 21 8.74 2.76 6.18
CA ILE A 21 8.51 1.70 7.16
C ILE A 21 9.75 1.56 8.03
N GLY A 22 9.57 1.42 9.35
CA GLY A 22 10.70 1.17 10.25
C GLY A 22 11.70 2.33 10.29
N ARG A 23 13.00 2.00 10.33
CA ARG A 23 14.12 2.95 10.23
C ARG A 23 14.07 3.87 9.00
N ALA A 24 13.34 3.49 7.93
CA ALA A 24 13.19 4.36 6.76
C ALA A 24 12.49 5.70 7.11
N ARG A 25 11.77 5.77 8.23
CA ARG A 25 11.12 6.99 8.74
C ARG A 25 12.11 8.13 9.02
N GLU A 26 13.34 7.81 9.41
CA GLU A 26 14.42 8.80 9.64
C GLU A 26 14.82 9.52 8.33
N TYR A 27 14.51 8.95 7.17
CA TYR A 27 14.84 9.50 5.87
C TYR A 27 13.75 10.41 5.29
N VAL A 28 12.70 10.77 6.04
CA VAL A 28 11.64 11.69 5.57
C VAL A 28 12.21 12.96 4.92
N PRO A 29 13.15 13.71 5.55
CA PRO A 29 13.72 14.90 4.92
C PRO A 29 14.43 14.60 3.60
N HIS A 30 15.14 13.48 3.53
CA HIS A 30 15.88 13.04 2.35
C HIS A 30 14.94 12.65 1.20
N VAL A 31 13.84 11.97 1.51
CA VAL A 31 12.81 11.61 0.54
C VAL A 31 12.15 12.87 -0.03
N ILE A 32 11.76 13.83 0.84
CA ILE A 32 11.20 15.11 0.39
C ILE A 32 12.20 15.83 -0.54
N GLN A 33 13.47 15.91 -0.15
CA GLN A 33 14.51 16.53 -0.96
C GLN A 33 14.71 15.81 -2.30
N ALA A 34 14.66 14.48 -2.32
CA ALA A 34 14.74 13.69 -3.55
C ALA A 34 13.58 14.01 -4.50
N PHE A 35 12.36 14.19 -3.98
CA PHE A 35 11.20 14.60 -4.80
C PHE A 35 11.34 16.02 -5.34
N ILE A 36 11.87 16.97 -4.57
CA ILE A 36 12.18 18.32 -5.04
C ILE A 36 13.20 18.29 -6.19
N ILE A 37 14.28 17.54 -6.04
CA ILE A 37 15.31 17.38 -7.08
C ILE A 37 14.72 16.69 -8.31
N MET A 38 13.91 15.64 -8.12
CA MET A 38 13.22 14.93 -9.19
C MET A 38 12.30 15.85 -9.98
N GLY A 39 11.55 16.73 -9.30
CA GLY A 39 10.68 17.72 -9.94
C GLY A 39 11.43 18.70 -10.83
N ARG A 40 12.62 19.15 -10.40
CA ARG A 40 13.51 20.01 -11.19
C ARG A 40 14.14 19.29 -12.39
N ARG A 41 14.60 18.06 -12.19
CA ARG A 41 15.22 17.22 -13.25
C ARG A 41 14.20 16.74 -14.29
N GLY A 42 12.93 16.65 -13.90
CA GLY A 42 11.83 16.20 -14.73
C GLY A 42 11.67 14.67 -14.78
N VAL A 43 10.43 14.23 -14.97
CA VAL A 43 10.01 12.81 -14.92
C VAL A 43 9.33 12.40 -16.23
N GLY A 44 9.41 11.11 -16.55
CA GLY A 44 8.77 10.53 -17.72
C GLY A 44 9.48 10.85 -19.04
N ARG A 45 8.88 10.38 -20.15
CA ARG A 45 9.48 10.47 -21.50
C ARG A 45 9.69 11.92 -21.95
N LYS A 46 8.76 12.82 -21.62
CA LYS A 46 8.83 14.26 -21.96
C LYS A 46 9.56 15.10 -20.91
N LYS A 47 10.18 14.49 -19.89
CA LYS A 47 10.86 15.19 -18.78
C LYS A 47 9.99 16.28 -18.15
N GLY A 48 8.71 15.98 -17.92
CA GLY A 48 7.77 16.90 -17.29
C GLY A 48 8.27 17.30 -15.91
N ARG A 49 8.32 18.60 -15.64
CA ARG A 49 8.80 19.16 -14.37
C ARG A 49 7.62 19.45 -13.44
N PHE A 50 7.89 19.43 -12.14
CA PHE A 50 6.91 19.80 -11.11
C PHE A 50 7.63 20.45 -9.92
N SER A 51 6.87 21.18 -9.11
CA SER A 51 7.28 21.64 -7.78
C SER A 51 6.52 20.85 -6.72
N VAL A 52 7.15 20.60 -5.58
CA VAL A 52 6.48 20.04 -4.40
C VAL A 52 5.80 21.19 -3.69
N ALA A 53 4.46 21.23 -3.68
CA ALA A 53 3.68 22.27 -3.01
C ALA A 53 3.64 22.03 -1.49
N ASP A 54 3.07 20.88 -1.10
CA ASP A 54 2.88 20.48 0.28
C ASP A 54 3.17 18.98 0.45
N VAL A 55 3.62 18.60 1.65
CA VAL A 55 3.75 17.21 2.08
C VAL A 55 3.01 17.05 3.39
N TYR A 56 2.12 16.06 3.43
CA TYR A 56 1.34 15.71 4.59
C TYR A 56 1.66 14.29 5.03
N SER A 57 1.60 14.06 6.34
CA SER A 57 1.59 12.73 6.91
C SER A 57 0.29 12.02 6.53
N VAL A 58 0.41 10.86 5.88
CA VAL A 58 -0.75 10.02 5.52
C VAL A 58 -1.48 9.50 6.77
N LYS A 59 -0.80 9.46 7.92
CA LYS A 59 -1.33 8.91 9.17
C LYS A 59 -2.34 9.83 9.85
N ASN A 60 -1.98 11.10 10.01
CA ASN A 60 -2.73 12.07 10.83
C ASN A 60 -3.04 13.38 10.10
N GLY A 61 -2.66 13.51 8.82
CA GLY A 61 -2.87 14.73 8.04
C GLY A 61 -1.96 15.89 8.43
N GLU A 62 -1.00 15.68 9.34
CA GLU A 62 -0.06 16.72 9.76
C GLU A 62 0.77 17.20 8.56
N ARG A 63 0.89 18.52 8.39
CA ARG A 63 1.74 19.09 7.35
C ARG A 63 3.21 19.03 7.75
N LEU A 64 3.98 18.23 7.01
CA LEU A 64 5.41 17.98 7.26
C LEU A 64 6.32 18.94 6.50
N TYR A 65 5.87 19.40 5.32
CA TYR A 65 6.57 20.36 4.48
C TYR A 65 5.57 21.22 3.72
N TRP A 66 5.92 22.48 3.53
CA TRP A 66 5.24 23.37 2.60
C TRP A 66 6.22 24.34 1.98
N TYR A 67 5.94 24.73 0.75
CA TYR A 67 6.69 25.78 0.10
C TYR A 67 6.32 27.14 0.72
N ASN A 68 7.28 27.79 1.38
CA ASN A 68 7.20 29.20 1.77
C ASN A 68 8.42 29.90 1.14
N GLN A 69 8.26 31.14 0.66
CA GLN A 69 9.28 31.86 -0.11
C GLN A 69 10.51 32.28 0.70
N GLU A 70 10.47 32.19 2.03
CA GLU A 70 11.49 32.72 2.96
C GLU A 70 12.19 31.62 3.78
N THR A 71 11.55 30.48 4.06
CA THR A 71 12.09 29.39 4.88
C THR A 71 11.55 28.01 4.48
N ARG A 72 12.46 27.04 4.31
CA ARG A 72 12.11 25.62 4.16
C ARG A 72 11.89 25.00 5.54
N ALA A 73 10.69 25.12 6.08
CA ALA A 73 10.34 24.43 7.32
C ALA A 73 10.15 22.92 7.02
N LEU A 74 11.01 22.10 7.61
CA LEU A 74 10.89 20.64 7.63
C LEU A 74 10.57 20.22 9.06
N ARG A 75 9.40 19.61 9.27
CA ARG A 75 9.09 18.95 10.54
C ARG A 75 9.35 17.46 10.41
N GLN A 76 10.04 16.89 11.39
CA GLN A 76 10.08 15.44 11.53
C GLN A 76 8.75 14.98 12.12
N PRO A 77 8.09 13.97 11.52
CA PRO A 77 6.87 13.42 12.10
C PRO A 77 7.18 12.81 13.48
N GLU A 78 6.25 12.97 14.41
CA GLU A 78 6.35 12.37 15.74
C GLU A 78 6.44 10.83 15.61
N GLN A 79 7.44 10.24 16.27
CA GLN A 79 7.71 8.80 16.20
C GLN A 79 6.75 8.00 17.08
N ALA A 80 5.46 7.97 16.74
CA ALA A 80 4.53 7.06 17.39
C ALA A 80 4.60 5.68 16.73
N TRP A 81 5.11 4.69 17.48
CA TRP A 81 4.98 3.28 17.13
C TRP A 81 3.48 2.94 17.05
N GLU A 82 3.04 2.42 15.91
CA GLU A 82 1.67 1.89 15.84
C GLU A 82 1.68 0.56 16.58
N THR A 83 1.09 0.54 17.76
CA THR A 83 0.55 -0.70 18.30
C THR A 83 -0.42 -1.25 17.26
N LEU A 84 -0.36 -2.56 17.02
CA LEU A 84 -1.39 -3.22 16.22
C LEU A 84 -2.75 -2.77 16.77
N PRO A 85 -3.65 -2.18 15.95
CA PRO A 85 -4.95 -1.81 16.44
C PRO A 85 -5.58 -3.06 17.05
N GLY A 86 -6.08 -2.96 18.28
CA GLY A 86 -6.72 -4.10 18.96
C GLY A 86 -7.87 -4.66 18.11
N PRO A 87 -8.41 -5.85 18.43
CA PRO A 87 -9.59 -6.38 17.75
C PRO A 87 -10.77 -5.40 17.97
N ALA A 88 -10.95 -4.47 17.04
CA ALA A 88 -11.83 -3.32 17.21
C ALA A 88 -13.15 -3.49 16.45
N THR A 89 -13.53 -4.72 16.10
CA THR A 89 -14.74 -4.92 15.31
C THR A 89 -15.51 -6.17 15.72
N SER A 90 -16.79 -5.97 16.01
CA SER A 90 -17.81 -7.01 16.11
C SER A 90 -18.36 -7.41 14.72
N ALA A 91 -17.77 -6.88 13.65
CA ALA A 91 -18.18 -7.16 12.27
C ALA A 91 -18.22 -8.66 12.02
N ARG A 92 -19.36 -9.12 11.51
CA ARG A 92 -19.51 -10.49 11.02
C ARG A 92 -19.23 -10.58 9.53
N ARG A 93 -19.23 -9.45 8.83
CA ARG A 93 -18.93 -9.35 7.41
C ARG A 93 -17.99 -8.18 7.13
N LEU A 94 -17.10 -8.38 6.17
CA LEU A 94 -16.28 -7.31 5.62
C LEU A 94 -16.05 -7.49 4.13
N THR A 95 -15.87 -6.39 3.44
CA THR A 95 -15.47 -6.35 2.04
C THR A 95 -14.08 -5.74 1.91
N LEU A 96 -13.23 -6.40 1.15
CA LEU A 96 -11.92 -5.87 0.75
C LEU A 96 -12.03 -5.34 -0.68
N HIS A 97 -11.73 -4.06 -0.85
CA HIS A 97 -11.81 -3.36 -2.14
C HIS A 97 -10.40 -3.12 -2.69
N PHE A 98 -9.93 -3.97 -3.60
CA PHE A 98 -8.61 -3.87 -4.23
C PHE A 98 -8.57 -2.78 -5.29
N LEU A 99 -8.08 -1.61 -4.86
CA LEU A 99 -7.99 -0.39 -5.67
C LEU A 99 -6.85 -0.42 -6.71
N THR A 100 -5.85 -1.28 -6.49
CA THR A 100 -4.72 -1.43 -7.41
C THR A 100 -4.48 -2.91 -7.70
N VAL A 101 -3.85 -3.20 -8.85
CA VAL A 101 -3.56 -4.58 -9.25
C VAL A 101 -2.86 -5.30 -8.11
N THR A 102 -3.46 -6.39 -7.67
CA THR A 102 -2.99 -7.23 -6.57
C THR A 102 -2.52 -8.55 -7.15
N ALA A 103 -1.24 -8.86 -6.97
CA ALA A 103 -0.61 -10.05 -7.53
C ALA A 103 -0.21 -11.00 -6.41
N LEU A 104 -1.01 -12.06 -6.22
CA LEU A 104 -0.72 -13.14 -5.28
C LEU A 104 -0.24 -14.37 -6.04
N LYS A 105 0.70 -15.12 -5.42
CA LYS A 105 1.23 -16.34 -6.00
C LYS A 105 1.21 -17.50 -5.03
N LYS A 106 0.86 -18.68 -5.54
CA LYS A 106 1.02 -19.98 -4.87
C LYS A 106 1.76 -20.88 -5.85
N GLN A 107 2.88 -21.49 -5.41
CA GLN A 107 3.72 -22.36 -6.24
C GLN A 107 4.09 -21.74 -7.61
N GLY A 108 4.49 -20.46 -7.60
CA GLY A 108 4.91 -19.74 -8.80
C GLY A 108 3.79 -19.21 -9.71
N GLN A 109 2.56 -19.69 -9.56
CA GLN A 109 1.40 -19.30 -10.37
C GLN A 109 0.58 -18.18 -9.74
N LEU A 110 -0.02 -17.31 -10.58
CA LEU A 110 -0.88 -16.22 -10.12
C LEU A 110 -2.24 -16.76 -9.63
N ILE A 111 -2.71 -16.22 -8.51
CA ILE A 111 -4.02 -16.52 -7.92
C ILE A 111 -4.97 -15.38 -8.27
N PHE A 112 -6.12 -15.70 -8.85
CA PHE A 112 -7.16 -14.72 -9.20
C PHE A 112 -8.40 -14.80 -8.29
N ASN A 113 -8.58 -15.92 -7.59
CA ASN A 113 -9.66 -16.15 -6.63
C ASN A 113 -9.05 -16.58 -5.27
N PRO A 114 -8.45 -15.66 -4.51
CA PRO A 114 -7.85 -16.01 -3.22
C PRO A 114 -8.93 -16.27 -2.16
N ASP A 115 -8.76 -17.32 -1.38
CA ASP A 115 -9.50 -17.49 -0.13
C ASP A 115 -8.98 -16.54 0.96
N PHE A 116 -9.70 -16.47 2.09
CA PHE A 116 -9.33 -15.58 3.19
C PHE A 116 -7.95 -15.92 3.78
N ASP A 117 -7.65 -17.21 3.96
CA ASP A 117 -6.34 -17.69 4.45
C ASP A 117 -5.19 -17.23 3.53
N THR A 118 -5.38 -17.26 2.22
CA THR A 118 -4.40 -16.79 1.24
C THR A 118 -4.11 -15.30 1.41
N LEU A 119 -5.15 -14.49 1.64
CA LEU A 119 -4.99 -13.05 1.88
C LEU A 119 -4.27 -12.77 3.19
N ILE A 120 -4.69 -13.40 4.29
CA ILE A 120 -4.05 -13.22 5.60
C ILE A 120 -2.60 -13.72 5.58
N ARG A 121 -2.29 -14.84 4.90
CA ARG A 121 -0.89 -15.28 4.69
C ARG A 121 -0.07 -14.29 3.89
N ALA A 122 -0.65 -13.65 2.88
CA ALA A 122 0.05 -12.63 2.09
C ALA A 122 0.41 -11.41 2.96
N ILE A 123 -0.50 -10.98 3.82
CA ILE A 123 -0.27 -9.93 4.81
C ILE A 123 0.81 -10.38 5.80
N TYR A 124 0.61 -11.51 6.47
CA TYR A 124 1.50 -12.02 7.51
C TYR A 124 2.94 -12.14 7.02
N ARG A 125 3.15 -12.72 5.83
CA ARG A 125 4.48 -12.84 5.22
C ARG A 125 5.14 -11.48 4.98
N ARG A 126 4.35 -10.49 4.57
CA ARG A 126 4.85 -9.14 4.34
C ARG A 126 5.25 -8.47 5.64
N VAL A 127 4.40 -8.53 6.66
CA VAL A 127 4.71 -7.99 7.99
C VAL A 127 5.97 -8.66 8.54
N LYS A 128 6.02 -10.00 8.53
CA LYS A 128 7.20 -10.78 8.95
C LYS A 128 8.48 -10.34 8.23
N SER A 129 8.41 -10.19 6.90
CA SER A 129 9.55 -9.72 6.13
C SER A 129 9.99 -8.32 6.51
N LEU A 130 9.05 -7.39 6.70
CA LEU A 130 9.38 -6.00 7.05
C LEU A 130 9.94 -5.92 8.46
N SER A 131 9.31 -6.59 9.44
CA SER A 131 9.81 -6.69 10.81
C SER A 131 11.25 -7.17 10.81
N ALA A 132 11.56 -8.29 10.14
CA ALA A 132 12.93 -8.84 10.11
C ALA A 132 14.03 -7.84 9.65
N TYR A 133 13.72 -6.83 8.84
CA TYR A 133 14.70 -5.83 8.39
C TYR A 133 14.68 -4.51 9.18
N HIS A 134 13.57 -4.21 9.83
CA HIS A 134 13.29 -2.87 10.36
C HIS A 134 13.08 -2.82 11.88
N GLU A 135 12.65 -3.92 12.50
CA GLU A 135 12.34 -4.01 13.92
C GLU A 135 12.77 -5.39 14.43
N SER A 136 13.58 -5.45 15.48
CA SER A 136 14.01 -6.71 16.12
C SER A 136 12.91 -7.34 16.99
N THR A 137 11.64 -7.12 16.67
CA THR A 137 10.50 -7.56 17.48
C THR A 137 9.97 -8.90 16.98
N GLN A 138 9.71 -9.81 17.91
CA GLN A 138 9.08 -11.09 17.62
C GLN A 138 7.63 -10.86 17.18
N LEU A 139 7.33 -11.18 15.92
CA LEU A 139 5.97 -11.10 15.41
C LEU A 139 5.09 -12.16 16.10
N PRO A 140 3.82 -11.86 16.46
CA PRO A 140 2.90 -12.88 16.94
C PRO A 140 2.77 -14.03 15.93
N PRO A 141 2.35 -15.22 16.40
CA PRO A 141 2.09 -16.35 15.51
C PRO A 141 0.99 -16.01 14.49
N TYR A 142 0.95 -16.78 13.41
CA TYR A 142 -0.09 -16.66 12.40
C TYR A 142 -1.48 -16.85 13.05
N PRO A 143 -2.45 -15.95 12.81
CA PRO A 143 -3.76 -16.06 13.43
C PRO A 143 -4.50 -17.31 12.91
N GLU A 144 -4.84 -18.21 13.82
CA GLU A 144 -5.56 -19.44 13.49
C GLU A 144 -7.01 -19.18 13.04
N GLY A 145 -7.60 -20.16 12.37
CA GLY A 145 -9.01 -20.10 11.93
C GLY A 145 -9.25 -19.30 10.64
N ALA A 146 -8.21 -18.78 9.97
CA ALA A 146 -8.41 -18.04 8.71
C ALA A 146 -9.08 -18.90 7.62
N ARG A 147 -8.89 -20.22 7.67
CA ARG A 147 -9.53 -21.18 6.76
C ARG A 147 -11.03 -21.39 7.00
N THR A 148 -11.55 -21.02 8.18
CA THR A 148 -12.98 -21.15 8.50
C THR A 148 -13.78 -19.92 8.09
N VAL A 149 -13.11 -18.86 7.63
CA VAL A 149 -13.76 -17.64 7.15
C VAL A 149 -14.30 -17.89 5.74
N ARG A 150 -15.62 -17.71 5.57
CA ARG A 150 -16.32 -18.02 4.33
C ARG A 150 -16.31 -16.82 3.39
N MET A 151 -16.04 -17.05 2.11
CA MET A 151 -16.27 -16.07 1.05
C MET A 151 -17.75 -16.09 0.68
N ILE A 152 -18.40 -14.92 0.67
CA ILE A 152 -19.85 -14.81 0.37
C ILE A 152 -20.13 -14.01 -0.92
N ASP A 153 -19.19 -13.19 -1.38
CA ASP A 153 -19.27 -12.52 -2.68
C ASP A 153 -17.86 -12.33 -3.28
N ASN A 154 -17.74 -12.42 -4.60
CA ASN A 154 -16.48 -12.25 -5.32
C ASN A 154 -16.72 -11.51 -6.64
N ARG A 155 -16.27 -10.25 -6.68
CA ARG A 155 -16.31 -9.37 -7.86
C ARG A 155 -14.91 -9.03 -8.36
N LEU A 156 -13.93 -9.89 -8.08
CA LEU A 156 -12.57 -9.73 -8.57
C LEU A 156 -12.52 -9.89 -10.09
N ARG A 157 -11.66 -9.11 -10.73
CA ARG A 157 -11.44 -9.13 -12.18
C ARG A 157 -9.95 -9.16 -12.47
N LYS A 158 -9.56 -9.89 -13.51
CA LYS A 158 -8.18 -9.85 -14.02
C LYS A 158 -7.83 -8.42 -14.42
N ALA A 159 -6.67 -7.96 -13.98
CA ALA A 159 -6.19 -6.62 -14.27
C ALA A 159 -4.66 -6.65 -14.45
N GLY A 160 -4.16 -5.73 -15.26
CA GLY A 160 -2.73 -5.63 -15.49
C GLY A 160 -2.33 -4.39 -16.27
N TRP A 161 -1.04 -4.10 -16.23
CA TRP A 161 -0.42 -2.98 -16.93
C TRP A 161 1.03 -3.30 -17.23
N LYS A 162 1.63 -2.53 -18.13
CA LYS A 162 3.03 -2.69 -18.53
C LYS A 162 3.80 -1.42 -18.23
N ARG A 163 5.06 -1.55 -17.84
CA ARG A 163 6.01 -0.41 -17.84
C ARG A 163 7.26 -0.76 -18.62
N TYR A 164 7.86 0.24 -19.24
CA TYR A 164 9.20 0.08 -19.80
C TYR A 164 10.25 0.21 -18.68
N SER A 165 11.23 -0.70 -18.67
CA SER A 165 12.36 -0.67 -17.74
C SER A 165 13.61 -0.25 -18.49
N ASN A 166 14.04 1.00 -18.28
CA ASN A 166 15.26 1.53 -18.91
C ASN A 166 16.51 0.70 -18.53
N ARG A 167 16.58 0.21 -17.29
CA ARG A 167 17.70 -0.63 -16.83
C ARG A 167 17.80 -1.98 -17.57
N GLN A 168 16.66 -2.55 -17.99
CA GLN A 168 16.61 -3.89 -18.60
C GLN A 168 16.23 -3.85 -20.09
N GLY A 169 16.03 -2.67 -20.67
CA GLY A 169 15.62 -2.51 -22.07
C GLY A 169 14.30 -3.20 -22.46
N ARG A 170 13.39 -3.49 -21.51
CA ARG A 170 12.20 -4.31 -21.78
C ARG A 170 10.95 -3.83 -21.05
N HIS A 171 9.79 -4.20 -21.60
CA HIS A 171 8.51 -4.04 -20.92
C HIS A 171 8.34 -5.09 -19.81
N ILE A 172 8.12 -4.63 -18.58
CA ILE A 172 7.74 -5.45 -17.43
C ILE A 172 6.22 -5.47 -17.36
N LYS A 173 5.63 -6.67 -17.41
CA LYS A 173 4.20 -6.90 -17.21
C LYS A 173 3.91 -7.03 -15.71
N PHE A 174 2.88 -6.33 -15.27
CA PHE A 174 2.28 -6.48 -13.94
C PHE A 174 0.87 -7.01 -14.13
N GLU A 175 0.62 -8.20 -13.60
CA GLU A 175 -0.64 -8.94 -13.77
C GLU A 175 -1.14 -9.42 -12.41
N GLY A 176 -2.46 -9.43 -12.23
CA GLY A 176 -3.12 -9.79 -10.99
C GLY A 176 -4.61 -9.48 -11.08
N PHE A 177 -5.22 -9.06 -9.97
CA PHE A 177 -6.64 -8.72 -9.92
C PHE A 177 -6.91 -7.35 -9.26
N THR A 178 -8.07 -6.79 -9.58
CA THR A 178 -8.71 -5.65 -8.89
C THR A 178 -10.18 -5.98 -8.64
N GLY A 179 -10.90 -5.13 -7.91
CA GLY A 179 -12.31 -5.35 -7.59
C GLY A 179 -12.49 -5.68 -6.12
N SER A 180 -13.61 -6.32 -5.76
CA SER A 180 -13.96 -6.56 -4.36
C SER A 180 -14.23 -8.03 -4.06
N ILE A 181 -14.05 -8.40 -2.80
CA ILE A 181 -14.35 -9.72 -2.25
C ILE A 181 -14.90 -9.56 -0.84
N THR A 182 -15.97 -10.28 -0.51
CA THR A 182 -16.66 -10.18 0.77
C THR A 182 -16.57 -11.49 1.54
N PHE A 183 -16.27 -11.37 2.83
CA PHE A 183 -16.07 -12.49 3.74
C PHE A 183 -17.02 -12.41 4.93
N GLU A 184 -17.36 -13.57 5.49
CA GLU A 184 -18.22 -13.72 6.67
C GLU A 184 -17.61 -14.70 7.69
N SER A 185 -17.61 -14.31 8.96
CA SER A 185 -17.30 -15.19 10.10
C SER A 185 -17.67 -14.54 11.43
N MET A 186 -18.02 -15.35 12.43
CA MET A 186 -18.20 -14.88 13.82
C MET A 186 -16.89 -14.41 14.46
N HIS A 187 -15.74 -14.74 13.88
CA HIS A 187 -14.43 -14.47 14.46
C HIS A 187 -13.59 -13.48 13.63
N LEU A 188 -14.21 -12.67 12.74
CA LEU A 188 -13.46 -11.71 11.90
C LEU A 188 -12.64 -10.70 12.71
N GLY A 189 -13.12 -10.30 13.89
CA GLY A 189 -12.45 -9.34 14.76
C GLY A 189 -10.99 -9.71 15.08
N ARG A 190 -10.65 -11.02 15.16
CA ARG A 190 -9.28 -11.48 15.44
C ARG A 190 -8.30 -11.20 14.29
N PHE A 191 -8.79 -11.06 13.07
CA PHE A 191 -7.98 -10.76 11.89
C PHE A 191 -7.87 -9.27 11.62
N TRP A 192 -8.64 -8.44 12.34
CA TRP A 192 -8.68 -6.98 12.16
C TRP A 192 -7.29 -6.31 12.20
N PRO A 193 -6.40 -6.63 13.15
CA PRO A 193 -5.08 -6.00 13.18
C PRO A 193 -4.27 -6.30 11.90
N TRP A 194 -4.38 -7.53 11.39
CA TRP A 194 -3.72 -7.95 10.15
C TRP A 194 -4.35 -7.27 8.94
N ILE A 195 -5.68 -7.20 8.88
CA ILE A 195 -6.40 -6.55 7.79
C ILE A 195 -6.06 -5.06 7.71
N GLN A 196 -5.93 -4.36 8.85
CA GLN A 196 -5.47 -2.97 8.86
C GLN A 196 -4.01 -2.85 8.42
N MET A 197 -3.14 -3.76 8.88
CA MET A 197 -1.74 -3.77 8.48
C MET A 197 -1.58 -3.99 6.97
N GLY A 198 -2.36 -4.90 6.38
CA GLY A 198 -2.38 -5.12 4.92
C GLY A 198 -2.91 -3.93 4.14
N ARG A 199 -3.88 -3.19 4.69
CA ARG A 199 -4.43 -1.95 4.10
C ARG A 199 -3.33 -0.88 3.98
N THR A 200 -2.59 -0.65 5.07
CA THR A 200 -1.50 0.33 5.13
C THR A 200 -0.29 -0.11 4.30
N LEU A 201 0.13 -1.36 4.43
CA LEU A 201 1.37 -1.84 3.82
C LEU A 201 1.18 -2.28 2.36
N HIS A 202 -0.06 -2.42 1.89
CA HIS A 202 -0.43 -3.15 0.68
C HIS A 202 -0.05 -4.63 0.75
N ILE A 203 -0.51 -5.47 -0.20
CA ILE A 203 -0.25 -6.91 -0.18
C ILE A 203 0.28 -7.47 -1.51
N GLY A 204 0.90 -8.65 -1.44
CA GLY A 204 1.34 -9.37 -2.63
C GLY A 204 2.62 -8.83 -3.27
N ARG A 205 2.78 -9.09 -4.57
CA ARG A 205 3.97 -8.69 -5.34
C ARG A 205 3.80 -7.28 -5.90
N GLY A 206 4.91 -6.55 -5.95
CA GLY A 206 4.98 -5.25 -6.62
C GLY A 206 4.49 -4.09 -5.77
N THR A 207 4.39 -4.26 -4.45
CA THR A 207 3.97 -3.21 -3.51
C THR A 207 4.80 -1.93 -3.62
N VAL A 208 6.10 -2.06 -3.94
CA VAL A 208 7.00 -0.92 -4.20
C VAL A 208 6.60 -0.09 -5.43
N TYR A 209 5.77 -0.64 -6.31
CA TYR A 209 5.15 0.04 -7.45
C TYR A 209 3.71 0.48 -7.17
N GLY A 210 3.29 0.48 -5.89
CA GLY A 210 1.93 0.82 -5.48
C GLY A 210 0.89 -0.24 -5.83
N MET A 211 1.30 -1.50 -6.03
CA MET A 211 0.37 -2.63 -6.20
C MET A 211 -0.12 -3.14 -4.85
N GLY A 212 -1.25 -3.85 -4.85
CA GLY A 212 -1.76 -4.51 -3.66
C GLY A 212 -2.51 -3.62 -2.66
N LYS A 213 -2.76 -2.34 -3.01
CA LYS A 213 -3.56 -1.44 -2.20
C LYS A 213 -5.01 -1.90 -2.19
N TYR A 214 -5.59 -2.00 -1.01
CA TYR A 214 -7.02 -2.19 -0.82
C TYR A 214 -7.55 -1.28 0.28
N GLU A 215 -8.86 -1.07 0.28
CA GLU A 215 -9.62 -0.49 1.40
C GLU A 215 -10.53 -1.55 2.01
N VAL A 216 -11.00 -1.30 3.23
CA VAL A 216 -11.82 -2.24 4.00
C VAL A 216 -13.14 -1.58 4.34
N GLU A 217 -14.23 -2.27 4.08
CA GLU A 217 -15.58 -1.89 4.45
C GLU A 217 -16.13 -2.94 5.42
N ILE A 218 -16.61 -2.49 6.57
CA ILE A 218 -17.33 -3.35 7.53
C ILE A 218 -18.82 -3.33 7.13
N ILE A 219 -19.42 -4.52 7.06
CA ILE A 219 -20.86 -4.66 6.83
C ILE A 219 -21.47 -5.15 8.15
N ASN A 220 -22.40 -4.35 8.69
CA ASN A 220 -23.19 -4.70 9.85
C ASN A 220 -24.39 -5.57 9.47
#